data_AF-A0A847B5T1-F1
#
_entry.id   AF-A0A847B5T1-F1
#
_cell.length_a   1.000
_cell.length_b   1.000
_cell.length_c   1.000
_cell.angle_alpha   90.00
_cell.angle_beta   90.00
_cell.angle_gamma   90.00
#
_symmetry.space_group_name_H-M   'P 1'
#
loop_
_entity.id
_entity.type
_entity.pdbx_description
1 polymer ?
#
loop_
_entity_poly.entity_id
_entity_poly.type
_entity_poly.pdbx_seq_one_letter_code
_entity_poly.pdbx_strand_id
1 'polypeptide(L)' 'LASVIARYAFLLEKEKLEKKYGVKFPYGANKIVDEFSTHLIAKIGFKEFSKLAKRNFKNYQELSKKQ' A
#
# COMPACT_ATOMS: atom_id res chain seq x y z
N LEU A 1 -10.23 23.91 -5.51
CA LEU A 1 -10.04 23.80 -4.05
C LEU A 1 -10.19 22.35 -3.55
N ALA A 2 -11.32 21.68 -3.80
CA ALA A 2 -11.57 20.31 -3.33
C ALA A 2 -10.47 19.28 -3.69
N SER A 3 -9.98 19.29 -4.94
CA SER A 3 -8.91 18.38 -5.39
C SER A 3 -7.59 18.58 -4.64
N VAL A 4 -7.27 19.80 -4.21
CA VAL A 4 -6.06 20.12 -3.44
C VAL A 4 -6.20 19.59 -2.01
N ILE A 5 -7.34 19.81 -1.38
CA ILE A 5 -7.63 19.32 -0.02
C ILE A 5 -7.60 17.79 0.01
N ALA A 6 -8.20 17.13 -0.98
CA ALA A 6 -8.18 15.68 -1.08
C ALA A 6 -6.75 15.11 -1.21
N ARG A 7 -5.90 15.73 -2.03
CA ARG A 7 -4.48 15.33 -2.15
C ARG A 7 -3.72 15.55 -0.86
N TYR A 8 -3.96 16.67 -0.17
CA TYR A 8 -3.35 16.94 1.12
C TYR A 8 -3.75 15.90 2.17
N ALA A 9 -5.05 15.60 2.30
CA ALA A 9 -5.54 14.57 3.20
C ALA A 9 -4.96 13.18 2.87
N PHE A 10 -4.86 12.82 1.60
CA PHE A 10 -4.23 11.58 1.16
C PHE A 10 -2.76 11.49 1.58
N LEU A 11 -1.98 12.57 1.44
CA LEU A 11 -0.58 12.61 1.85
C LEU A 11 -0.42 12.47 3.38
N LEU A 12 -1.30 13.11 4.16
CA LEU A 12 -1.29 12.98 5.63
C LEU A 12 -1.58 11.54 6.08
N GLU A 13 -2.61 10.89 5.52
CA GLU A 13 -2.93 9.51 5.86
C GLU A 13 -1.82 8.55 5.44
N LYS A 14 -1.22 8.78 4.26
CA LYS A 14 -0.03 8.03 3.83
C LYS A 14 1.11 8.18 4.83
N GLU A 15 1.44 9.39 5.27
CA GLU A 15 2.51 9.63 6.24
C GLU A 15 2.25 8.92 7.57
N LYS A 16 1.00 8.91 8.06
CA LYS A 16 0.62 8.17 9.27
C LYS A 16 0.89 6.67 9.13
N LEU A 17 0.54 6.08 7.98
CA LEU A 17 0.84 4.66 7.71
C LEU A 17 2.34 4.41 7.58
N GLU A 18 3.08 5.30 6.92
CA GLU A 18 4.55 5.19 6.79
C GLU A 18 5.23 5.18 8.16
N LYS A 19 4.80 6.07 9.07
CA LYS A 19 5.28 6.09 10.46
C LYS A 19 4.92 4.81 11.21
N LYS A 20 3.68 4.32 11.05
CA LYS A 20 3.21 3.09 11.72
C LYS A 20 4.01 1.85 11.31
N TYR A 21 4.31 1.71 10.02
CA TYR A 21 4.97 0.52 9.48
C TYR A 21 6.49 0.68 9.30
N GLY A 22 7.02 1.89 9.49
CA GLY A 22 8.44 2.21 9.30
C GLY A 22 8.91 1.94 7.87
N VAL A 23 8.10 2.32 6.88
CA VAL A 23 8.35 2.12 5.44
C VAL A 23 7.90 3.34 4.65
N LYS A 24 8.36 3.46 3.39
CA LYS A 24 7.83 4.44 2.44
C LYS A 24 6.95 3.74 1.42
N PHE A 25 5.67 4.11 1.36
CA PHE A 25 4.75 3.51 0.38
C PHE A 25 5.01 4.12 -1.01
N PRO A 26 5.30 3.31 -2.05
CA PRO A 26 5.36 3.80 -3.42
C PRO A 26 3.98 4.25 -3.90
N TYR A 27 3.97 5.16 -4.86
CA TYR A 27 2.74 5.61 -5.51
C TYR A 27 2.40 4.73 -6.72
N GLY A 28 1.13 4.76 -7.13
CA GLY A 28 0.67 4.06 -8.33
C GLY A 28 0.42 2.57 -8.09
N ALA A 29 0.63 1.77 -9.14
CA ALA A 29 0.35 0.33 -9.17
C ALA A 29 1.29 -0.43 -10.14
N ASN A 30 2.50 0.09 -10.35
CA ASN A 30 3.49 -0.52 -11.24
C ASN A 30 4.30 -1.63 -10.51
N LYS A 31 5.28 -2.21 -11.19
CA LYS A 31 6.11 -3.32 -10.65
C LYS A 31 6.80 -2.97 -9.31
N ILE A 32 7.16 -1.70 -9.09
CA ILE A 32 7.77 -1.25 -7.83
C ILE A 32 6.79 -1.48 -6.66
N VAL A 33 5.49 -1.32 -6.88
CA VAL A 33 4.46 -1.60 -5.87
C VAL A 33 4.36 -3.09 -5.57
N ASP A 34 4.54 -3.96 -6.55
CA ASP A 34 4.51 -5.43 -6.37
C ASP A 34 5.72 -5.91 -5.55
N GLU A 35 6.91 -5.42 -5.88
CA GLU A 35 8.16 -5.69 -5.16
C GLU A 35 8.05 -5.21 -3.71
N PHE A 36 7.64 -3.94 -3.53
CA PHE A 36 7.40 -3.38 -2.20
C PHE A 36 6.38 -4.19 -1.40
N SER A 37 5.26 -4.58 -2.02
CA SER A 37 4.21 -5.35 -1.35
C SER A 37 4.71 -6.70 -0.89
N THR A 38 5.55 -7.36 -1.69
CA THR A 38 6.19 -8.64 -1.32
C THR A 38 7.07 -8.46 -0.09
N HIS A 39 7.91 -7.41 -0.05
CA HIS A 39 8.74 -7.10 1.12
C HIS A 39 7.91 -6.73 2.36
N LEU A 40 6.82 -5.96 2.17
CA LEU A 40 5.96 -5.54 3.26
C LEU A 40 5.21 -6.73 3.86
N ILE A 41 4.66 -7.63 3.03
CA ILE A 41 4.00 -8.86 3.47
C ILE A 41 4.97 -9.70 4.32
N ALA A 42 6.23 -9.83 3.92
CA ALA A 42 7.23 -10.54 4.71
C ALA A 42 7.46 -9.90 6.10
N LYS A 43 7.28 -8.58 6.24
CA LYS A 43 7.45 -7.84 7.51
C LYS A 43 6.23 -7.89 8.43
N ILE A 44 5.01 -7.80 7.88
CA ILE A 44 3.78 -7.60 8.68
C ILE A 44 2.76 -8.75 8.54
N GLY A 45 3.02 -9.70 7.66
CA GLY A 45 2.13 -10.80 7.32
C GLY A 45 1.01 -10.40 6.35
N PHE A 46 0.49 -11.39 5.62
CA PHE A 46 -0.52 -11.17 4.59
C PHE A 46 -1.85 -10.62 5.17
N LYS A 47 -2.28 -11.10 6.33
CA LYS A 47 -3.54 -10.68 6.98
C LYS A 47 -3.58 -9.18 7.28
N GLU A 48 -2.47 -8.61 7.73
CA GLU A 48 -2.37 -7.17 7.99
C GLU A 48 -2.26 -6.38 6.68
N PHE A 49 -1.47 -6.89 5.72
CA PHE A 49 -1.40 -6.32 4.37
C PHE A 49 -2.77 -6.24 3.67
N SER A 50 -3.64 -7.24 3.83
CA SER A 50 -5.01 -7.26 3.28
C SER A 50 -5.93 -6.15 3.80
N LYS A 51 -5.54 -5.44 4.87
CA LYS A 51 -6.24 -4.25 5.37
C LYS A 51 -5.73 -2.95 4.74
N LEU A 52 -4.51 -2.97 4.19
CA LEU A 52 -3.85 -1.80 3.59
C LEU A 52 -4.12 -1.71 2.08
N ALA A 53 -4.14 -2.85 1.39
CA ALA A 53 -4.22 -2.90 -0.06
C ALA A 53 -5.66 -2.98 -0.60
N LYS A 54 -5.87 -2.41 -1.79
CA LYS A 54 -7.11 -2.55 -2.56
C LYS A 54 -7.19 -3.95 -3.17
N ARG A 55 -8.12 -4.78 -2.70
CA ARG A 55 -8.19 -6.20 -3.06
C ARG A 55 -8.62 -6.49 -4.51
N ASN A 56 -9.27 -5.53 -5.14
CA ASN A 56 -9.72 -5.62 -6.53
C ASN A 56 -8.61 -5.25 -7.54
N PHE A 57 -7.44 -4.79 -7.09
CA PHE A 57 -6.31 -4.50 -7.98
C PHE A 57 -5.62 -5.78 -8.41
N LYS A 58 -5.18 -5.83 -9.68
CA LYS A 58 -4.42 -6.97 -10.23
C LYS A 58 -3.18 -7.29 -9.40
N ASN A 59 -2.47 -6.26 -8.92
CA ASN A 59 -1.32 -6.40 -8.03
C ASN A 59 -1.64 -7.27 -6.80
N TYR A 60 -2.77 -6.99 -6.13
CA TYR A 60 -3.21 -7.76 -4.96
C TYR A 60 -3.62 -9.18 -5.33
N GLN A 61 -4.38 -9.35 -6.40
CA GLN A 61 -4.85 -10.67 -6.84
C GLN A 61 -3.70 -11.61 -7.22
N GLU A 62 -2.67 -11.07 -7.87
CA GLU A 62 -1.47 -11.84 -8.21
C GLU A 62 -0.65 -12.19 -6.97
N LEU A 63 -0.57 -11.31 -5.97
CA LEU A 63 0.07 -11.60 -4.69
C LEU A 63 -0.72 -12.62 -3.86
N SER A 64 -2.05 -12.54 -3.84
CA SER A 64 -2.89 -13.45 -3.06
C SER A 64 -2.86 -14.89 -3.58
N LYS A 65 -2.55 -15.10 -4.86
CA LYS A 65 -2.35 -16.44 -5.43
C LYS A 65 -1.02 -17.09 -5.01
N LYS A 66 -0.05 -16.27 -4.56
CA LYS A 66 1.31 -16.72 -4.19
C LYS A 66 1.47 -16.99 -2.69
N GLN A 67 0.44 -16.74 -1.90
CA GLN A 67 0.40 -16.89 -0.44
C GLN A 67 -0.47 -18.09 -0.09
#